data_AF-A0A8T6UZN2-F1
#
_entry.id   AF-A0A8T6UZN2-F1
#
_cell.length_a   1.000
_cell.length_b   1.000
_cell.length_c   1.000
_cell.angle_alpha   90.00
_cell.angle_beta   90.00
_cell.angle_gamma   90.00
#
_symmetry.space_group_name_H-M   'P 1'
#
loop_
_entity.id
_entity.type
_entity.pdbx_description
1 polymer ?
#
loop_
_entity_poly.entity_id
_entity_poly.type
_entity_poly.pdbx_seq_one_letter_code
_entity_poly.pdbx_strand_id
1 'polypeptide(L)'
;FFLDSSFSCDPPKLGKIINKKYFVETSRNYKRYKITSDGFSPRGIPGWGEGVVGVDSDEHDEEGHITEDLNLRVKMVKKRLHTKLERIRSESISPDFYGEEDYKILALSWGSNYYVLKEA
;
A
#
# COMPACT_ATOMS: atom_id res chain seq x y z
N PHE A 1 9.75 -19.27 13.09
CA PHE A 1 8.69 -18.83 13.99
C PHE A 1 7.36 -19.23 13.37
N PHE A 2 6.78 -20.35 13.81
CA PHE A 2 5.42 -20.72 13.44
C PHE A 2 4.48 -19.97 14.36
N LEU A 3 3.60 -19.16 13.79
CA LEU A 3 2.49 -18.55 14.51
C LEU A 3 1.39 -19.62 14.55
N ASP A 4 1.10 -20.18 15.72
CA ASP A 4 -0.13 -20.96 15.91
C ASP A 4 -1.31 -19.98 15.90
N SER A 5 -2.21 -20.15 14.93
CA SER A 5 -3.49 -19.46 14.90
C SER A 5 -4.62 -20.47 15.09
N SER A 6 -5.36 -20.31 16.18
CA SER A 6 -6.59 -21.05 16.46
C SER A 6 -7.78 -20.20 16.01
N PHE A 7 -8.70 -20.79 15.25
CA PHE A 7 -9.95 -20.15 14.81
C PHE A 7 -11.16 -20.93 15.34
N SER A 8 -12.17 -20.22 15.83
CA SER A 8 -13.45 -20.81 16.26
C SER A 8 -14.47 -20.94 15.12
N CYS A 9 -14.10 -20.51 13.91
CA CYS A 9 -14.91 -20.57 12.71
C CYS A 9 -14.13 -21.18 11.57
N ASP A 10 -14.85 -21.72 10.58
CA ASP A 10 -14.21 -22.21 9.36
C ASP A 10 -13.35 -21.12 8.74
N PRO A 11 -12.13 -21.44 8.27
CA PRO A 11 -11.31 -20.48 7.56
C PRO A 11 -12.12 -19.92 6.38
N PRO A 12 -11.99 -18.62 6.08
CA PRO A 12 -12.73 -18.01 4.99
C PRO A 12 -12.46 -18.81 3.72
N LYS A 13 -13.51 -19.15 2.97
CA LYS A 13 -13.38 -19.78 1.66
C LYS A 13 -12.74 -18.78 0.70
N LEU A 14 -11.42 -18.72 0.73
CA LEU A 14 -10.62 -17.99 -0.23
C LEU A 14 -10.95 -18.62 -1.59
N GLY A 15 -11.64 -17.88 -2.47
CA GLY A 15 -11.91 -18.35 -3.83
C GLY A 15 -10.61 -18.56 -4.62
N LYS A 16 -10.67 -18.52 -5.96
CA LYS A 16 -9.44 -18.46 -6.77
C LYS A 16 -8.76 -17.08 -6.61
N ILE A 17 -8.06 -16.88 -5.50
CA ILE A 17 -7.23 -15.70 -5.27
C ILE A 17 -5.93 -15.91 -6.05
N ILE A 18 -5.75 -15.13 -7.11
CA ILE A 18 -4.49 -15.10 -7.85
C ILE A 18 -3.54 -14.18 -7.09
N ASN A 19 -2.50 -14.74 -6.47
CA ASN A 19 -1.44 -13.94 -5.88
C ASN A 19 -0.57 -13.34 -6.99
N LYS A 20 -0.95 -12.16 -7.48
CA LYS A 20 -0.18 -11.43 -8.48
C LYS A 20 1.04 -10.79 -7.82
N LYS A 21 2.22 -11.24 -8.22
CA LYS A 21 3.50 -10.71 -7.79
C LYS A 21 3.87 -9.48 -8.61
N TYR A 22 4.05 -8.33 -7.95
CA TYR A 22 4.46 -7.06 -8.57
C TYR A 22 5.95 -6.76 -8.37
N PHE A 23 6.76 -7.80 -8.23
CA PHE A 23 8.21 -7.65 -8.06
C PHE A 23 8.90 -7.56 -9.42
N VAL A 24 10.05 -6.89 -9.46
CA VAL A 24 10.92 -6.85 -10.64
C VAL A 24 12.29 -7.45 -10.31
N GLU A 25 12.90 -8.15 -11.26
CA GLU A 25 14.29 -8.54 -11.17
C GLU A 25 15.16 -7.28 -11.27
N THR A 26 16.13 -7.14 -10.37
CA THR A 26 16.92 -5.91 -10.28
C THR A 26 18.04 -5.88 -11.31
N SER A 27 18.23 -4.73 -11.97
CA SER A 27 19.40 -4.47 -12.82
C SER A 27 20.51 -3.79 -12.02
N ARG A 28 21.75 -3.75 -12.52
CA ARG A 28 22.88 -3.07 -11.83
C ARG A 28 22.60 -1.63 -11.43
N ASN A 29 21.81 -0.90 -12.23
CA ASN A 29 21.44 0.49 -11.99
C ASN A 29 20.05 0.62 -11.34
N TYR A 30 19.61 -0.41 -10.61
CA TYR A 30 18.32 -0.43 -9.96
C TYR A 30 18.23 0.65 -8.87
N LYS A 31 17.09 1.36 -8.86
CA LYS A 31 16.79 2.45 -7.94
C LYS A 31 15.53 2.11 -7.15
N ARG A 32 15.68 1.70 -5.89
CA ARG A 32 14.56 1.24 -5.05
C ARG A 32 13.47 2.30 -4.89
N TYR A 33 13.87 3.58 -4.85
CA TYR A 33 12.98 4.71 -4.64
C TYR A 33 12.83 5.61 -5.87
N LYS A 34 13.11 5.08 -7.07
CA LYS A 34 12.97 5.78 -8.36
C LYS A 34 11.72 6.66 -8.39
N ILE A 35 11.90 7.94 -8.70
CA ILE A 35 10.81 8.90 -8.88
C ILE A 35 10.14 8.59 -10.22
N THR A 36 8.86 8.24 -10.15
CA THR A 36 8.00 7.94 -11.31
C THR A 36 6.84 8.91 -11.34
N SER A 37 6.19 9.03 -12.50
CA SER A 37 5.03 9.90 -12.68
C SER A 37 3.80 9.48 -11.85
N ASP A 38 3.70 8.20 -11.49
CA ASP A 38 2.64 7.62 -10.66
C ASP A 38 3.02 7.44 -9.18
N GLY A 39 4.26 7.76 -8.81
CA GLY A 39 4.77 7.63 -7.44
C GLY A 39 5.14 6.19 -7.00
N PHE A 40 4.95 5.19 -7.86
CA PHE A 40 5.29 3.79 -7.59
C PHE A 40 6.64 3.39 -8.19
N SER A 41 7.65 3.30 -7.34
CA SER A 41 8.95 2.74 -7.73
C SER A 41 8.86 1.22 -7.90
N PRO A 42 9.47 0.63 -8.95
CA PRO A 42 9.55 -0.82 -9.12
C PRO A 42 10.16 -1.47 -7.87
N ARG A 43 9.57 -2.59 -7.40
CA ARG A 43 10.00 -3.23 -6.15
C ARG A 43 10.83 -4.49 -6.42
N GLY A 44 12.13 -4.40 -6.19
CA GLY A 44 13.04 -5.53 -6.20
C GLY A 44 12.95 -6.37 -4.92
N ILE A 45 13.45 -7.59 -5.00
CA ILE A 45 13.67 -8.48 -3.85
C ILE A 45 15.19 -8.54 -3.62
N PRO A 46 15.70 -8.33 -2.39
CA PRO A 46 17.11 -8.50 -2.10
C PRO A 46 17.63 -9.85 -2.58
N GLY A 47 18.73 -9.86 -3.33
CA GLY A 47 19.33 -11.07 -3.90
C GLY A 47 18.67 -11.59 -5.18
N TRP A 48 17.65 -10.92 -5.72
CA TRP A 48 17.04 -11.25 -7.00
C TRP A 48 17.42 -10.24 -8.09
N GLY A 49 18.35 -10.64 -8.96
CA GLY A 49 18.97 -9.79 -9.98
C GLY A 49 20.35 -9.28 -9.56
N GLU A 50 20.88 -8.31 -10.28
CA GLU A 50 22.23 -7.76 -10.09
C GLU A 50 22.25 -6.42 -9.33
N GLY A 51 21.09 -5.85 -9.01
CA GLY A 51 20.97 -4.53 -8.39
C GLY A 51 20.92 -4.56 -6.86
N VAL A 52 21.37 -3.49 -6.24
CA VAL A 52 21.31 -3.30 -4.79
C VAL A 52 19.91 -2.83 -4.38
N VAL A 53 19.31 -3.49 -3.40
CA VAL A 53 18.04 -3.06 -2.79
C VAL A 53 18.33 -2.29 -1.50
N GLY A 54 18.63 -1.00 -1.62
CA GLY A 54 18.85 -0.10 -0.48
C GLY A 54 17.53 0.31 0.18
N VAL A 55 17.46 0.25 1.51
CA VAL A 55 16.30 0.66 2.31
C VAL A 55 16.81 1.37 3.56
N ASP A 56 16.36 2.61 3.73
CA ASP A 56 16.67 3.46 4.89
C ASP A 56 15.39 4.20 5.34
N SER A 57 15.33 4.59 6.61
CA SER A 57 14.26 5.39 7.21
C SER A 57 14.53 6.89 7.19
N ASP A 58 15.80 7.31 7.18
CA ASP A 58 16.16 8.71 6.95
C ASP A 58 15.75 9.13 5.54
N GLU A 59 15.73 10.43 5.27
CA GLU A 59 15.48 10.89 3.90
C GLU A 59 16.57 10.35 2.99
N HIS A 60 16.16 9.87 1.81
CA HIS A 60 17.04 9.10 0.94
C HIS A 60 16.88 9.49 -0.53
N ASP A 61 17.93 9.24 -1.29
CA ASP A 61 17.89 9.35 -2.74
C ASP A 61 17.14 8.19 -3.41
N GLU A 62 17.17 8.14 -4.75
CA GLU A 62 16.46 7.09 -5.49
C GLU A 62 17.06 5.68 -5.32
N GLU A 63 18.33 5.58 -4.90
CA GLU A 63 19.04 4.32 -4.66
C GLU A 63 18.80 3.82 -3.22
N GLY A 64 18.44 4.73 -2.31
CA GLY A 64 18.17 4.43 -0.90
C GLY A 64 19.30 4.85 0.03
N HIS A 65 20.22 5.71 -0.42
CA HIS A 65 21.26 6.28 0.43
C HIS A 65 20.74 7.54 1.14
N ILE A 66 21.13 7.72 2.40
CA ILE A 66 20.77 8.89 3.21
C ILE A 66 21.19 10.21 2.54
N THR A 67 20.35 11.23 2.64
CA THR A 67 20.59 12.56 2.09
C THR A 67 19.88 13.66 2.87
N GLU A 68 20.51 14.84 2.96
CA GLU A 68 19.93 16.05 3.54
C GLU A 68 19.62 17.13 2.48
N ASP A 69 19.65 16.79 1.19
CA ASP A 69 19.34 17.73 0.12
C ASP A 69 17.88 18.22 0.20
N LEU A 70 17.72 19.52 0.40
CA LEU A 70 16.40 20.15 0.61
C LEU A 70 15.49 20.04 -0.61
N ASN A 71 16.04 20.09 -1.83
CA ASN A 71 15.26 19.99 -3.06
C ASN A 71 14.79 18.54 -3.29
N LEU A 72 15.66 17.57 -3.03
CA LEU A 72 15.37 16.16 -3.15
C LEU A 72 14.33 15.72 -2.12
N ARG A 73 14.44 16.19 -0.88
CA ARG A 73 13.42 16.00 0.16
C ARG A 73 12.03 16.40 -0.35
N VAL A 74 11.89 17.59 -0.94
CA VAL A 74 10.59 18.03 -1.50
C VAL A 74 10.08 17.07 -2.58
N LYS A 75 10.96 16.60 -3.47
CA LYS A 75 10.59 15.64 -4.53
C LYS A 75 10.16 14.29 -3.96
N MET A 76 10.90 13.76 -2.98
CA MET A 76 10.63 12.47 -2.36
C MET A 76 9.37 12.48 -1.50
N VAL A 77 9.13 13.55 -0.74
CA VAL A 77 7.86 13.76 -0.03
C VAL A 77 6.71 13.87 -1.02
N LYS A 78 6.85 14.65 -2.10
CA LYS A 78 5.81 14.78 -3.13
C LYS A 78 5.45 13.43 -3.76
N LYS A 79 6.46 12.63 -4.08
CA LYS A 79 6.28 11.25 -4.58
C LYS A 79 5.46 10.40 -3.61
N ARG A 80 5.79 10.40 -2.31
CA ARG A 80 5.15 9.55 -1.29
C ARG A 80 3.76 10.03 -0.90
N LEU A 81 3.58 11.32 -0.60
CA LEU A 81 2.36 11.87 0.00
C LEU A 81 1.38 12.47 -1.00
N HIS A 82 1.82 12.88 -2.19
CA HIS A 82 0.91 13.46 -3.18
C HIS A 82 0.69 12.48 -4.33
N THR A 83 1.71 12.15 -5.10
CA THR A 83 1.54 11.35 -6.32
C THR A 83 1.03 9.93 -6.00
N LYS A 84 1.66 9.25 -5.05
CA LYS A 84 1.29 7.88 -4.70
C LYS A 84 -0.06 7.81 -3.97
N LEU A 85 -0.29 8.65 -2.96
CA LEU A 85 -1.53 8.62 -2.18
C LEU A 85 -2.76 8.97 -3.02
N GLU A 86 -2.67 9.95 -3.93
CA GLU A 86 -3.78 10.25 -4.85
C GLU A 86 -4.09 9.06 -5.76
N ARG A 87 -3.06 8.36 -6.26
CA ARG A 87 -3.29 7.16 -7.07
C ARG A 87 -3.93 6.03 -6.25
N ILE A 88 -3.47 5.80 -5.02
CA ILE A 88 -4.10 4.84 -4.09
C ILE A 88 -5.56 5.21 -3.84
N ARG A 89 -5.86 6.49 -3.62
CA ARG A 89 -7.22 6.99 -3.41
C ARG A 89 -8.11 6.74 -4.63
N SER A 90 -7.60 6.96 -5.84
CA SER A 90 -8.35 6.70 -7.08
C SER A 90 -8.68 5.22 -7.31
N GLU A 91 -7.93 4.30 -6.68
CA GLU A 91 -8.14 2.85 -6.75
C GLU A 91 -8.75 2.30 -5.44
N SER A 92 -9.10 3.17 -4.49
CA SER A 92 -9.67 2.76 -3.21
C SER A 92 -11.10 2.27 -3.38
N ILE A 93 -11.48 1.28 -2.57
CA ILE A 93 -12.83 0.73 -2.54
C ILE A 93 -13.73 1.74 -1.83
N SER A 94 -14.82 2.14 -2.47
CA SER A 94 -15.84 2.99 -1.86
C SER A 94 -16.50 2.29 -0.66
N PRO A 95 -16.92 3.02 0.37
CA PRO A 95 -17.71 2.44 1.45
C PRO A 95 -19.03 1.88 0.90
N ASP A 96 -19.49 0.79 1.48
CA ASP A 96 -20.83 0.28 1.21
C ASP A 96 -21.88 1.22 1.81
N PHE A 97 -22.97 1.45 1.08
CA PHE A 97 -24.13 2.22 1.55
C PHE A 97 -25.35 1.29 1.63
N TYR A 98 -26.10 1.40 2.73
CA TYR A 98 -27.31 0.62 2.99
C TYR A 98 -28.42 1.52 3.51
N GLY A 99 -29.65 1.26 3.09
CA GLY A 99 -30.84 2.05 3.46
C GLY A 99 -31.34 2.92 2.31
N GLU A 100 -32.35 3.75 2.61
CA GLU A 100 -32.94 4.70 1.67
C GLU A 100 -32.00 5.90 1.42
N GLU A 101 -32.04 6.47 0.22
CA GLU A 101 -31.25 7.67 -0.11
C GLU A 101 -31.80 8.94 0.59
N ASP A 102 -33.09 8.95 0.94
CA ASP A 102 -33.74 10.04 1.69
C ASP A 102 -33.74 9.72 3.20
N TYR A 103 -32.66 10.12 3.87
CA TYR A 103 -32.47 9.91 5.30
C TYR A 103 -32.32 11.22 6.07
N LYS A 104 -32.76 11.22 7.33
CA LYS A 104 -32.49 12.33 8.28
C LYS A 104 -31.22 12.11 9.11
N ILE A 105 -30.81 10.85 9.29
CA ILE A 105 -29.68 10.44 10.12
C ILE A 105 -28.85 9.43 9.32
N LEU A 106 -27.54 9.68 9.24
CA LEU A 106 -26.57 8.77 8.66
C LEU A 106 -25.67 8.21 9.76
N ALA A 107 -25.62 6.89 9.89
CA ALA A 107 -24.67 6.20 10.76
C ALA A 107 -23.44 5.77 9.94
N LEU A 108 -22.23 6.17 10.38
CA LEU A 108 -20.97 5.79 9.74
C LEU A 108 -20.22 4.81 10.65
N SER A 109 -19.81 3.66 10.12
CA SER A 109 -18.95 2.72 10.84
C SER A 109 -17.95 2.04 9.91
N TRP A 110 -16.96 1.41 10.51
CA TRP A 110 -16.00 0.54 9.85
C TRP A 110 -15.68 -0.65 10.77
N GLY A 111 -15.18 -1.73 10.19
CA GLY A 111 -14.77 -2.92 10.94
C GLY A 111 -15.95 -3.70 11.53
N SER A 112 -15.80 -4.21 12.74
CA SER A 112 -16.73 -5.17 13.37
C SER A 112 -18.12 -4.62 13.66
N ASN A 113 -18.28 -3.29 13.69
CA ASN A 113 -19.59 -2.66 13.92
C ASN A 113 -20.53 -2.74 12.72
N TYR A 114 -20.04 -3.23 11.57
CA TYR A 114 -20.85 -3.40 10.36
C TYR A 114 -22.16 -4.15 10.61
N TYR A 115 -22.10 -5.33 11.26
CA TYR A 115 -23.29 -6.14 11.48
C TYR A 115 -24.21 -5.56 12.55
N VAL A 116 -23.64 -4.92 13.57
CA VAL A 116 -24.42 -4.25 14.62
C VAL A 116 -25.27 -3.13 14.03
N LEU A 117 -24.72 -2.31 13.14
CA LEU A 117 -25.49 -1.27 12.47
C LEU A 117 -26.44 -1.80 11.40
N LYS A 118 -26.09 -2.92 10.74
CA LYS A 118 -26.94 -3.51 9.70
C LYS A 118 -28.22 -4.15 10.27
N GLU A 119 -28.19 -4.59 11.52
CA GLU A 119 -29.34 -5.20 12.22
C GLU A 119 -30.26 -4.17 12.89
N ALA A 120 -29.78 -2.94 13.10
CA ALA A 120 -30.52 -1.86 13.77
C ALA A 120 -31.62 -1.26 12.88
#